data_AF-A0A0A0NPV0-F1
#
_entry.id   AF-A0A0A0NPV0-F1
#
_cell.length_a   1.000
_cell.length_b   1.000
_cell.length_c   1.000
_cell.angle_alpha   90.00
_cell.angle_beta   90.00
_cell.angle_gamma   90.00
#
_symmetry.space_group_name_H-M   'P 1'
#
loop_
_entity.id
_entity.type
_entity.pdbx_description
1 polymer ?
#
loop_
_entity_poly.entity_id
_entity_poly.type
_entity_poly.pdbx_seq_one_letter_code
_entity_poly.pdbx_strand_id
1 'polypeptide(L)' 'MLTRHFRVLREAGLIRQHDVGTRRINTLCKEELDRRFPGLLALVLRERVGRVEPYENVESC' A
#
# COMPACT_ATOMS: atom_id res chain seq x y z
N MET A 1 -13.48 6.18 -9.24
CA MET A 1 -12.94 7.48 -8.81
C MET A 1 -11.85 7.31 -7.74
N LEU A 2 -10.72 6.64 -8.05
CA LEU A 2 -9.63 6.32 -7.08
C LEU A 2 -8.26 6.90 -7.46
N THR A 3 -8.13 7.48 -8.66
CA THR A 3 -6.86 7.97 -9.23
C THR A 3 -6.29 9.17 -8.48
N ARG A 4 -7.16 10.07 -7.98
CA ARG A 4 -6.74 11.24 -7.17
C ARG A 4 -6.12 10.81 -5.84
N HIS A 5 -6.75 9.86 -5.15
CA HIS A 5 -6.33 9.43 -3.82
C HIS A 5 -4.94 8.81 -3.87
N PHE A 6 -4.68 7.91 -4.84
CA PHE A 6 -3.34 7.34 -5.01
C PHE A 6 -2.27 8.37 -5.38
N ARG A 7 -2.64 9.41 -6.14
CA ARG A 7 -1.72 10.52 -6.42
C ARG A 7 -1.31 11.26 -5.14
N VAL A 8 -2.29 11.63 -4.30
CA VAL A 8 -2.02 12.30 -3.01
C VAL A 8 -1.17 11.41 -2.10
N LEU A 9 -1.47 10.12 -2.02
CA LEU A 9 -0.70 9.17 -1.21
C LEU A 9 0.74 8.99 -1.72
N ARG A 10 0.96 9.01 -3.05
CA ARG A 10 2.31 8.96 -3.65
C ARG A 10 3.09 10.24 -3.37
N GLU A 11 2.47 11.40 -3.56
CA GLU A 11 3.09 12.70 -3.29
C GLU A 11 3.43 12.85 -1.80
N ALA A 12 2.60 12.28 -0.93
CA ALA A 12 2.87 12.18 0.50
C ALA A 12 3.97 11.16 0.84
N GLY A 13 4.45 10.34 -0.09
CA GLY A 13 5.42 9.27 0.19
C GLY A 13 4.85 8.09 0.99
N LEU A 14 3.52 8.05 1.15
CA LEU A 14 2.83 7.00 1.89
C LEU A 14 2.72 5.70 1.10
N ILE A 15 2.74 5.77 -0.24
CA ILE A 15 2.76 4.59 -1.09
C ILE A 15 3.87 4.69 -2.14
N ARG A 16 4.50 3.56 -2.43
CA ARG A 16 5.43 3.37 -3.54
C ARG A 16 4.75 2.56 -4.63
N GLN A 17 4.97 2.94 -5.87
CA GLN A 17 4.42 2.23 -7.01
C GLN A 17 5.55 1.63 -7.82
N HIS A 18 5.46 0.34 -8.09
CA HIS A 18 6.41 -0.38 -8.92
C HIS A 18 5.64 -1.24 -9.92
N ASP A 19 6.24 -1.45 -11.08
CA ASP A 19 5.64 -2.24 -12.14
C ASP A 19 6.18 -3.68 -12.02
N VAL A 20 5.27 -4.65 -11.94
CA VAL A 20 5.58 -6.08 -11.87
C VAL A 20 4.94 -6.75 -13.08
N GLY A 21 5.77 -7.04 -14.10
CA GLY A 21 5.31 -7.50 -15.40
C GLY A 21 4.38 -6.50 -16.07
N THR A 22 3.15 -6.93 -16.40
CA THR A 22 2.13 -6.09 -17.03
C THR A 22 1.25 -5.33 -16.03
N ARG A 23 1.50 -5.47 -14.72
CA ARG A 23 0.67 -4.88 -13.67
C ARG A 23 1.44 -3.85 -12.86
N ARG A 24 0.70 -2.85 -12.39
CA ARG A 24 1.22 -1.76 -11.56
C ARG A 24 0.78 -1.96 -10.12
N ILE A 25 1.73 -2.21 -9.24
CA ILE A 25 1.48 -2.52 -7.83
C ILE A 25 1.81 -1.30 -6.97
N ASN A 26 0.95 -1.02 -5.98
CA ASN A 26 1.19 -0.01 -4.97
C ASN A 26 1.47 -0.68 -3.62
N THR A 27 2.61 -0.37 -3.02
CA THR A 27 3.04 -0.83 -1.70
C THR A 27 2.97 0.32 -0.72
N LEU A 28 2.41 0.09 0.46
CA LEU A 28 2.37 1.06 1.55
C LEU A 28 3.77 1.19 2.21
N CYS A 29 4.21 2.42 2.42
CA CYS A 29 5.38 2.74 3.23
C CYS A 29 4.96 2.79 4.70
N LYS A 30 5.16 1.68 5.42
CA LYS A 30 4.74 1.56 6.82
C LYS A 30 5.43 2.60 7.71
N GLU A 31 6.74 2.85 7.53
CA GLU A 31 7.45 3.80 8.39
C GLU A 31 6.90 5.22 8.26
N GLU A 32 6.59 5.66 7.03
CA GLU A 32 6.05 7.00 6.78
C GLU A 32 4.61 7.12 7.27
N LEU A 33 3.81 6.05 7.11
CA LEU A 33 2.45 6.02 7.63
C LEU A 33 2.45 6.08 9.16
N ASP A 34 3.27 5.27 9.82
CA ASP A 34 3.38 5.24 11.29
C ASP A 34 3.94 6.56 11.84
N ARG A 35 4.84 7.24 11.10
CA ARG A 35 5.36 8.57 11.48
C ARG A 35 4.28 9.65 11.45
N ARG A 36 3.45 9.69 10.40
CA ARG A 36 2.41 10.72 10.25
C ARG A 36 1.12 10.41 11.00
N PHE A 37 0.79 9.13 11.11
CA PHE A 37 -0.44 8.61 11.70
C PHE A 37 -0.14 7.48 12.68
N PRO A 38 0.51 7.79 13.82
CA PRO A 38 0.92 6.79 14.79
C PRO A 38 -0.30 5.99 15.30
N GLY A 39 -0.22 4.66 15.19
CA GLY A 39 -1.27 3.75 15.65
C GLY A 39 -2.45 3.55 14.69
N LEU A 40 -2.54 4.30 13.59
CA LEU A 40 -3.62 4.15 12.60
C LEU A 40 -3.59 2.76 11.96
N LEU A 41 -2.41 2.31 11.53
CA LEU A 41 -2.26 1.00 10.91
C LEU A 41 -2.68 -0.12 11.88
N ALA A 42 -2.32 -0.01 13.16
CA ALA A 42 -2.71 -0.96 14.18
C ALA A 42 -4.23 -0.96 14.41
N LEU A 43 -4.89 0.19 14.35
CA LEU A 43 -6.34 0.31 14.47
C LEU A 43 -7.05 -0.31 13.26
N VAL A 44 -6.59 -0.02 12.05
CA VAL A 44 -7.17 -0.57 10.80
C VAL A 44 -6.96 -2.09 10.71
N LEU A 45 -5.82 -2.61 11.17
CA LEU A 45 -5.56 -4.06 11.18
C LEU A 45 -6.35 -4.82 12.26
N ARG A 46 -6.77 -4.14 13.33
CA ARG A 46 -7.68 -4.71 14.33
C ARG A 46 -9.10 -4.83 13.78
N GLU A 47 -9.49 -3.87 12.94
CA GLU A 47 -10.72 -3.96 12.17
C GLU A 47 -10.59 -5.11 11.17
N ARG A 48 -11.57 -6.03 11.11
CA ARG A 48 -11.51 -7.21 10.24
C ARG A 48 -11.76 -6.83 8.78
N VAL A 49 -10.85 -6.06 8.18
CA VAL A 49 -10.78 -5.92 6.73
C VAL A 49 -10.28 -7.26 6.20
N GLY A 50 -11.14 -7.96 5.46
CA GLY A 50 -10.89 -9.32 4.98
C GLY A 50 -9.47 -9.48 4.44
N ARG A 51 -8.80 -10.59 4.80
CA ARG A 51 -7.46 -10.91 4.30
C ARG A 51 -7.48 -10.79 2.78
N VAL A 52 -6.73 -9.82 2.28
CA VAL A 52 -6.35 -9.80 0.87
C VAL A 52 -5.27 -10.86 0.74
N GLU A 53 -5.45 -11.82 -0.18
CA GLU A 53 -4.39 -12.78 -0.46
C GLU A 53 -3.11 -12.02 -0.82
N PRO A 54 -1.99 -12.31 -0.14
CA PRO A 54 -0.71 -11.70 -0.48
C PRO A 54 -0.42 -11.93 -1.97
N TYR A 55 0.00 -10.88 -2.67
CA TYR A 55 0.55 -11.05 -4.01
C TYR A 55 1.90 -11.77 -3.85
N GLU A 56 1.91 -13.08 -4.10
CA GLU A 56 3.15 -13.87 -4.18
C GLU A 56 3.84 -13.58 -5.51
N ASN A 57 5.10 -13.18 -5.43
CA ASN A 57 5.95 -12.98 -6.59
C ASN A 57 6.29 -14.37 -7.17
N VAL A 58 5.60 -14.79 -8.22
CA VAL A 58 6.20 -15.75 -9.15
C VAL A 58 7.21 -14.95 -9.98
N GLU A 59 8.44 -14.85 -9.46
CA GLU A 59 9.60 -14.53 -10.27
C GLU A 59 9.57 -15.45 -11.49
N SER A 60 9.26 -14.88 -12.65
CA SER A 60 9.46 -15.53 -13.95
C SER A 60 10.60 -14.79 -14.61
N CYS A 61 11.77 -15.43 -14.49
CA CYS A 61 12.92 -15.46 -15.40
C CYS A 61 13.13 -14.30 -16.39
#